data_AF-A0AAU2UAP7-F1
#
_entry.id   AF-A0AAU2UAP7-F1
#
_cell.length_a   1.000
_cell.length_b   1.000
_cell.length_c   1.000
_cell.angle_alpha   90.00
_cell.angle_beta   90.00
_cell.angle_gamma   90.00
#
_symmetry.space_group_name_H-M   'P 1'
#
loop_
_entity.id
_entity.type
_entity.pdbx_description
1 polymer ?
#
loop_
_entity_poly.entity_id
_entity_poly.type
_entity_poly.pdbx_seq_one_letter_code
_entity_poly.pdbx_strand_id
1 'polypeptide(L)'
;MDTKVTLSYAGNEDPAWLQDVAVEKLELIVDQIEEDARRLEAGEHVSGPSAQEYRDRVARSAPFAGRVVTGVRNVERLLEQADPAVYHGQGMTCVWQAATAACRKAKLTLGLPGVDTPDEAECRSTCVNLAYTDRDITELQQELVILRADAADPLAPKPRQDRAAAQAAQHLNIIERHHRRTTEDEKDTP
;
A
#
# COMPACT_ATOMS: atom_id res chain seq x y z
N MET A 1 -12.17 -25.16 27.36
CA MET A 1 -12.13 -26.38 26.53
C MET A 1 -11.09 -26.10 25.47
N ASP A 2 -9.98 -26.83 25.54
CA ASP A 2 -8.77 -26.59 24.75
C ASP A 2 -8.71 -27.67 23.67
N THR A 3 -8.76 -27.28 22.40
CA THR A 3 -8.82 -28.23 21.28
C THR A 3 -7.50 -28.21 20.54
N LYS A 4 -6.66 -29.19 20.84
CA LYS A 4 -5.41 -29.45 20.13
C LYS A 4 -5.69 -30.42 18.98
N VAL A 5 -5.42 -29.99 17.75
CA VAL A 5 -5.49 -30.83 16.54
C VAL A 5 -4.07 -31.23 16.13
N THR A 6 -3.84 -32.53 16.00
CA THR A 6 -2.65 -33.10 15.34
C THR A 6 -3.10 -33.75 14.05
N LEU A 7 -2.56 -33.35 12.90
CA LEU A 7 -2.83 -33.99 11.61
C LEU A 7 -1.56 -34.55 10.96
N SER A 8 -1.63 -35.83 10.60
CA SER A 8 -0.65 -36.56 9.80
C SER A 8 -0.62 -36.08 8.34
N TYR A 9 0.58 -36.01 7.79
CA TYR A 9 0.88 -35.63 6.41
C TYR A 9 0.62 -36.81 5.46
N ALA A 10 -0.54 -36.90 4.81
CA ALA A 10 -0.76 -37.74 3.63
C ALA A 10 -2.02 -37.33 2.83
N GLY A 11 -1.80 -36.55 1.77
CA GLY A 11 -2.55 -36.54 0.49
C GLY A 11 -4.05 -36.83 0.48
N ASN A 12 -4.86 -35.91 1.00
CA ASN A 12 -6.19 -35.63 0.48
C ASN A 12 -6.26 -34.10 0.31
N GLU A 13 -6.48 -33.59 -0.90
CA GLU A 13 -6.60 -32.15 -1.12
C GLU A 13 -7.84 -31.64 -0.39
N ASP A 14 -7.63 -31.13 0.83
CA ASP A 14 -8.68 -30.53 1.65
C ASP A 14 -8.83 -29.07 1.22
N PRO A 15 -9.89 -28.67 0.50
CA PRO A 15 -10.08 -27.29 0.06
C PRO A 15 -10.36 -26.32 1.22
N ALA A 16 -10.40 -26.78 2.48
CA ALA A 16 -10.54 -25.90 3.65
C ALA A 16 -9.42 -24.84 3.73
N TRP A 17 -8.19 -25.15 3.29
CA TRP A 17 -7.09 -24.17 3.32
C TRP A 17 -7.36 -22.93 2.44
N LEU A 18 -8.11 -23.09 1.33
CA LEU A 18 -8.48 -21.95 0.47
C LEU A 18 -9.48 -21.02 1.18
N GLN A 19 -10.33 -21.59 2.03
CA GLN A 19 -11.29 -20.83 2.81
C GLN A 19 -10.58 -20.05 3.92
N ASP A 20 -9.58 -20.65 4.56
CA ASP A 20 -8.76 -19.99 5.57
C ASP A 20 -8.03 -18.78 4.97
N VAL A 21 -7.40 -18.93 3.80
CA VAL A 21 -6.72 -17.82 3.09
C VAL A 21 -7.69 -16.69 2.73
N ALA A 22 -8.92 -17.03 2.31
CA ALA A 22 -9.92 -16.01 1.98
C ALA A 22 -10.39 -15.24 3.22
N VAL A 23 -10.54 -15.92 4.37
CA VAL A 23 -10.86 -15.29 5.66
C VAL A 23 -9.73 -14.38 6.11
N GLU A 24 -8.49 -14.87 6.11
CA GLU A 24 -7.30 -14.07 6.48
C GLU A 24 -7.17 -12.82 5.61
N LYS A 25 -7.41 -12.95 4.29
CA LYS A 25 -7.40 -11.80 3.38
C LYS A 25 -8.49 -10.79 3.73
N LEU A 26 -9.68 -11.26 4.11
CA LEU A 26 -10.78 -10.37 4.48
C LEU A 26 -10.46 -9.62 5.78
N GLU A 27 -9.93 -10.33 6.78
CA GLU A 27 -9.49 -9.73 8.05
C GLU A 27 -8.44 -8.64 7.79
N LEU A 28 -7.42 -8.95 6.98
CA LEU A 28 -6.40 -7.97 6.58
C LEU A 28 -7.00 -6.71 5.95
N ILE A 29 -7.94 -6.89 5.02
CA ILE A 29 -8.60 -5.76 4.32
C ILE A 29 -9.44 -4.94 5.31
N VAL A 30 -10.18 -5.57 6.22
CA VAL A 30 -11.01 -4.87 7.22
C VAL A 30 -10.12 -4.08 8.18
N ASP A 31 -9.05 -4.68 8.70
CA ASP A 31 -8.09 -4.02 9.58
C ASP A 31 -7.44 -2.82 8.89
N GLN A 32 -7.09 -2.96 7.61
CA GLN A 32 -6.53 -1.88 6.82
C GLN A 32 -7.52 -0.72 6.63
N ILE A 33 -8.77 -1.01 6.24
CA ILE A 33 -9.82 0.00 6.10
C ILE A 33 -10.05 0.74 7.43
N GLU A 34 -10.07 0.01 8.55
CA GLU A 34 -10.24 0.58 9.89
C GLU A 34 -9.11 1.54 10.25
N GLU A 35 -7.86 1.13 10.01
CA GLU A 35 -6.71 1.96 10.27
C GLU A 35 -6.68 3.21 9.38
N ASP A 36 -6.97 3.04 8.09
CA ASP A 36 -7.01 4.15 7.13
C ASP A 36 -8.11 5.16 7.49
N ALA A 37 -9.32 4.68 7.82
CA ALA A 37 -10.43 5.54 8.21
C ALA A 37 -10.12 6.29 9.50
N ARG A 38 -9.60 5.59 10.53
CA ARG A 38 -9.21 6.19 11.81
C ARG A 38 -8.15 7.26 11.64
N ARG A 39 -7.16 7.05 10.77
CA ARG A 39 -6.10 8.04 10.50
C ARG A 39 -6.63 9.26 9.76
N LEU A 40 -7.47 9.05 8.76
CA LEU A 40 -8.12 10.16 8.05
C LEU A 40 -9.01 10.98 8.99
N GLU A 41 -9.77 10.35 9.88
CA GLU A 41 -10.55 11.03 10.92
C GLU A 41 -9.68 11.80 11.92
N ALA A 42 -8.49 11.27 12.23
CA ALA A 42 -7.49 11.95 13.05
C ALA A 42 -6.73 13.08 12.32
N GLY A 43 -7.03 13.32 11.05
CA GLY A 43 -6.45 14.42 10.26
C GLY A 43 -5.18 14.06 9.48
N GLU A 44 -4.94 12.78 9.19
CA GLU A 44 -3.79 12.37 8.36
C GLU A 44 -3.78 13.10 7.01
N HIS A 45 -2.64 13.72 6.70
CA HIS A 45 -2.42 14.34 5.41
C HIS A 45 -2.15 13.27 4.36
N VAL A 46 -2.73 13.49 3.17
CA VAL A 46 -2.55 12.63 2.01
C VAL A 46 -2.27 13.51 0.81
N SER A 47 -1.17 13.24 0.15
CA SER A 47 -0.70 13.95 -1.04
C SER A 47 -0.55 13.00 -2.23
N GLY A 48 -0.18 13.54 -3.39
CA GLY A 48 -0.01 12.77 -4.62
C GLY A 48 -1.21 12.83 -5.57
N PRO A 49 -1.09 12.23 -6.76
CA PRO A 49 -2.11 12.27 -7.81
C PRO A 49 -3.40 11.55 -7.44
N SER A 50 -3.33 10.48 -6.64
CA SER A 50 -4.52 9.71 -6.21
C SER A 50 -4.96 10.01 -4.77
N ALA A 51 -4.51 11.13 -4.19
CA ALA A 51 -4.87 11.50 -2.81
C ALA A 51 -6.38 11.57 -2.58
N GLN A 52 -7.12 12.22 -3.50
CA GLN A 52 -8.57 12.32 -3.37
C GLN A 52 -9.25 10.96 -3.53
N GLU A 53 -8.86 10.18 -4.53
CA GLU A 53 -9.43 8.84 -4.73
C GLU A 53 -9.13 7.91 -3.55
N TYR A 54 -7.96 8.02 -2.92
CA TYR A 54 -7.67 7.31 -1.66
C TYR A 54 -8.71 7.64 -0.58
N ARG A 55 -8.91 8.94 -0.30
CA ARG A 55 -9.90 9.39 0.71
C ARG A 55 -11.31 8.90 0.36
N ASP A 56 -11.69 9.02 -0.90
CA ASP A 56 -13.02 8.61 -1.37
C ASP A 56 -13.23 7.09 -1.25
N ARG A 57 -12.20 6.27 -1.53
CA ARG A 57 -12.27 4.81 -1.40
C ARG A 57 -12.34 4.36 0.05
N VAL A 58 -11.51 4.94 0.92
CA VAL A 58 -11.54 4.66 2.36
C VAL A 58 -12.91 5.04 2.93
N ALA A 59 -13.45 6.22 2.58
CA ALA A 59 -14.78 6.64 3.03
C ALA A 59 -15.90 5.71 2.54
N ARG A 60 -15.83 5.21 1.30
CA ARG A 60 -16.80 4.22 0.77
C ARG A 60 -16.70 2.87 1.45
N SER A 61 -15.51 2.47 1.90
CA SER A 61 -15.26 1.19 2.56
C SER A 61 -15.43 1.22 4.08
N ALA A 62 -15.40 2.41 4.71
CA ALA A 62 -15.57 2.58 6.16
C ALA A 62 -16.81 1.89 6.76
N PRO A 63 -17.99 1.79 6.11
CA PRO A 63 -19.14 1.04 6.65
C PRO A 63 -18.92 -0.48 6.82
N PHE A 64 -17.83 -1.03 6.27
CA PHE A 64 -17.43 -2.42 6.47
C PHE A 64 -16.55 -2.62 7.71
N ALA A 65 -15.97 -1.54 8.26
CA ALA A 65 -15.30 -1.55 9.55
C ALA A 65 -16.24 -2.08 10.66
N GLY A 66 -15.73 -2.96 11.51
CA GLY A 66 -16.47 -3.54 12.63
C GLY A 66 -17.58 -4.54 12.26
N ARG A 67 -17.74 -4.93 10.99
CA ARG A 67 -18.70 -5.97 10.61
C ARG A 67 -18.15 -7.37 10.93
N VAL A 68 -18.81 -8.05 11.85
CA VAL A 68 -18.54 -9.47 12.15
C VAL A 68 -19.10 -10.37 11.04
N VAL A 69 -18.24 -11.12 10.38
CA VAL A 69 -18.64 -12.07 9.34
C VAL A 69 -18.93 -13.44 9.97
N THR A 70 -20.20 -13.83 9.99
CA THR A 70 -20.66 -15.04 10.69
C THR A 70 -20.72 -16.29 9.80
N GLY A 71 -20.26 -16.22 8.55
CA GLY A 71 -20.31 -17.38 7.64
C GLY A 71 -19.33 -17.33 6.47
N VAL A 72 -18.51 -18.40 6.35
CA VAL A 72 -17.40 -18.56 5.39
C VAL A 72 -17.85 -18.47 3.92
N ARG A 73 -19.04 -18.99 3.57
CA ARG A 73 -19.56 -18.94 2.18
C ARG A 73 -19.87 -17.53 1.66
N ASN A 74 -19.85 -16.51 2.52
CA ASN A 74 -20.07 -15.11 2.15
C ASN A 74 -18.77 -14.30 2.04
N VAL A 75 -17.61 -14.89 2.34
CA VAL A 75 -16.33 -14.20 2.42
C VAL A 75 -15.89 -13.66 1.06
N GLU A 76 -15.94 -14.47 -0.01
CA GLU A 76 -15.55 -14.02 -1.36
C GLU A 76 -16.39 -12.84 -1.85
N ARG A 77 -17.71 -12.88 -1.65
CA ARG A 77 -18.60 -11.77 -2.00
C ARG A 77 -18.30 -10.52 -1.17
N LEU A 78 -17.95 -10.68 0.10
CA LEU A 78 -17.58 -9.55 0.97
C LEU A 78 -16.23 -8.97 0.54
N LEU A 79 -15.26 -9.79 0.15
CA LEU A 79 -13.99 -9.35 -0.40
C LEU A 79 -14.21 -8.47 -1.64
N GLU A 80 -15.02 -8.91 -2.60
CA GLU A 80 -15.33 -8.13 -3.81
C GLU A 80 -15.99 -6.77 -3.51
N GLN A 81 -16.72 -6.67 -2.40
CA GLN A 81 -17.48 -5.47 -2.03
C GLN A 81 -16.70 -4.51 -1.11
N ALA A 82 -15.85 -5.07 -0.24
CA ALA A 82 -15.14 -4.31 0.78
C ALA A 82 -13.77 -3.80 0.29
N ASP A 83 -13.11 -4.56 -0.60
CA ASP A 83 -11.76 -4.25 -1.06
C ASP A 83 -11.71 -2.84 -1.71
N PRO A 84 -11.03 -1.86 -1.08
CA PRO A 84 -10.90 -0.53 -1.63
C PRO A 84 -9.91 -0.50 -2.81
N ALA A 85 -9.28 -1.62 -3.17
CA ALA A 85 -8.18 -1.69 -4.12
C ALA A 85 -7.10 -0.64 -3.80
N VAL A 86 -6.82 -0.49 -2.50
CA VAL A 86 -5.75 0.34 -1.93
C VAL A 86 -4.71 -0.59 -1.37
N TYR A 87 -3.47 -0.43 -1.80
CA TYR A 87 -2.35 -1.30 -1.43
C TYR A 87 -1.24 -0.46 -0.83
N HIS A 88 -0.90 -0.69 0.43
CA HIS A 88 0.25 -0.05 1.07
C HIS A 88 1.53 -0.80 0.69
N GLY A 89 2.56 -0.06 0.35
CA GLY A 89 3.92 -0.54 0.13
C GLY A 89 4.92 0.30 0.93
N GLN A 90 6.21 0.13 0.67
CA GLN A 90 7.28 0.84 1.37
C GLN A 90 7.31 2.32 0.94
N GLY A 91 6.94 3.21 1.86
CA GLY A 91 6.95 4.65 1.63
C GLY A 91 5.98 5.13 0.55
N MET A 92 4.93 4.36 0.23
CA MET A 92 3.92 4.72 -0.76
C MET A 92 2.64 3.92 -0.63
N THR A 93 1.52 4.52 -1.03
CA THR A 93 0.21 3.85 -1.13
C THR A 93 -0.29 3.84 -2.57
N CYS A 94 -0.60 2.67 -3.12
CA CYS A 94 -1.15 2.50 -4.46
C CYS A 94 -2.68 2.41 -4.43
N VAL A 95 -3.34 3.40 -5.01
CA VAL A 95 -4.78 3.39 -5.30
C VAL A 95 -4.97 2.72 -6.66
N TRP A 96 -5.11 1.39 -6.65
CA TRP A 96 -4.98 0.57 -7.84
C TRP A 96 -6.07 0.87 -8.87
N GLN A 97 -5.61 1.05 -10.10
CA GLN A 97 -6.39 1.15 -11.33
C GLN A 97 -5.55 0.54 -12.46
N ALA A 98 -5.95 -0.64 -12.95
CA ALA A 98 -5.15 -1.42 -13.90
C ALA A 98 -4.86 -0.67 -15.23
N ALA A 99 -5.76 0.22 -15.65
CA ALA A 99 -5.61 1.00 -16.88
C ALA A 99 -4.48 2.05 -16.80
N THR A 100 -4.19 2.56 -15.61
CA THR A 100 -3.27 3.68 -15.38
C THR A 100 -1.99 3.27 -14.67
N ALA A 101 -1.96 2.08 -14.05
CA ALA A 101 -0.81 1.57 -13.32
C ALA A 101 0.47 1.48 -14.17
N ALA A 102 1.49 2.25 -13.78
CA ALA A 102 2.77 2.29 -14.49
C ALA A 102 3.51 0.95 -14.46
N CYS A 103 3.50 0.25 -13.32
CA CYS A 103 4.10 -1.08 -13.15
C CYS A 103 3.48 -2.10 -14.11
N ARG A 104 2.15 -2.12 -14.24
CA ARG A 104 1.44 -2.98 -15.18
C ARG A 104 1.77 -2.64 -16.63
N LYS A 105 1.79 -1.35 -17.00
CA LYS A 105 2.16 -0.90 -18.35
C LYS A 105 3.59 -1.31 -18.71
N ALA A 106 4.52 -1.22 -17.76
CA ALA A 106 5.90 -1.66 -17.96
C ALA A 106 5.97 -3.16 -18.31
N LYS A 107 5.28 -4.02 -17.54
CA LYS A 107 5.19 -5.46 -17.82
C LYS A 107 4.59 -5.77 -19.19
N LEU A 108 3.47 -5.14 -19.53
CA LEU A 108 2.82 -5.34 -20.82
C LEU A 108 3.72 -4.93 -21.99
N THR A 109 4.51 -3.88 -21.84
CA THR A 109 5.48 -3.44 -22.86
C THR A 109 6.58 -4.48 -23.09
N LEU A 110 6.94 -5.25 -22.06
CA LEU A 110 7.89 -6.36 -22.13
C LEU A 110 7.27 -7.68 -22.62
N GLY A 111 5.97 -7.68 -22.98
CA GLY A 111 5.24 -8.91 -23.36
C GLY A 111 4.95 -9.84 -22.19
N LEU A 112 5.09 -9.37 -20.95
CA LEU A 112 4.76 -10.12 -19.74
C LEU A 112 3.27 -10.00 -19.40
N PRO A 113 2.67 -11.00 -18.71
CA PRO A 113 1.27 -10.93 -18.32
C PRO A 113 1.02 -9.77 -17.35
N GLY A 114 -0.03 -9.00 -17.63
CA GLY A 114 -0.52 -7.96 -16.72
C GLY A 114 -1.38 -8.59 -15.62
N VAL A 115 -0.78 -8.87 -14.46
CA VAL A 115 -1.52 -9.27 -13.26
C VAL A 115 -2.42 -8.12 -12.77
N ASP A 116 -3.54 -8.47 -12.15
CA ASP A 116 -4.56 -7.51 -11.67
C ASP A 116 -4.30 -7.05 -10.23
N THR A 117 -3.02 -6.89 -9.90
CA THR A 117 -2.53 -6.36 -8.62
C THR A 117 -1.31 -5.46 -8.87
N PRO A 118 -1.03 -4.49 -7.99
CA PRO A 118 0.19 -3.71 -8.10
C PRO A 118 1.43 -4.59 -7.94
N ASP A 119 2.46 -4.26 -8.71
CA ASP A 119 3.82 -4.73 -8.48
C ASP A 119 4.64 -3.56 -7.95
N GLU A 120 5.01 -3.67 -6.67
CA GLU A 120 5.77 -2.66 -5.96
C GLU A 120 7.19 -2.51 -6.50
N ALA A 121 7.85 -3.60 -6.90
CA ALA A 121 9.21 -3.60 -7.42
C ALA A 121 9.30 -2.87 -8.78
N GLU A 122 8.20 -2.85 -9.53
CA GLU A 122 8.07 -2.14 -10.81
C GLU A 122 7.39 -0.77 -10.65
N CYS A 123 7.10 -0.34 -9.42
CA CYS A 123 6.45 0.92 -9.16
C CYS A 123 7.37 2.10 -9.49
N ARG A 124 6.77 3.19 -9.98
CA ARG A 124 7.49 4.43 -10.31
C ARG A 124 6.85 5.57 -9.53
N SER A 125 7.66 6.44 -8.93
CA SER A 125 7.18 7.62 -8.18
C SER A 125 6.35 8.61 -9.01
N THR A 126 6.42 8.53 -10.33
CA THR A 126 5.58 9.32 -11.25
C THR A 126 4.26 8.63 -11.62
N CYS A 127 3.96 7.48 -11.03
CA CYS A 127 2.71 6.75 -11.29
C CYS A 127 1.51 7.55 -10.77
N VAL A 128 0.50 7.72 -11.61
CA VAL A 128 -0.71 8.50 -11.28
C VAL A 128 -1.58 7.85 -10.20
N ASN A 129 -1.37 6.56 -9.94
CA ASN A 129 -2.10 5.79 -8.92
C ASN A 129 -1.54 5.96 -7.50
N LEU A 130 -0.48 6.75 -7.32
CA LEU A 130 0.14 6.90 -6.02
C LEU A 130 -0.56 7.96 -5.18
N ALA A 131 -0.76 7.62 -3.91
CA ALA A 131 -1.00 8.53 -2.81
C ALA A 131 0.15 8.38 -1.80
N TYR A 132 0.44 9.45 -1.07
CA TYR A 132 1.44 9.46 0.00
C TYR A 132 0.80 10.01 1.27
N THR A 133 0.64 9.14 2.26
CA THR A 133 0.14 9.42 3.60
C THR A 133 1.27 9.88 4.54
N ASP A 134 0.96 10.42 5.71
CA ASP A 134 1.98 10.82 6.69
C ASP A 134 2.86 9.64 7.14
N ARG A 135 2.29 8.43 7.25
CA ARG A 135 3.04 7.20 7.53
C ARG A 135 4.02 6.85 6.40
N ASP A 136 3.60 6.99 5.14
CA ASP A 136 4.48 6.79 3.98
C ASP A 136 5.67 7.76 4.03
N ILE A 137 5.40 9.03 4.38
CA ILE A 137 6.45 10.05 4.51
C ILE A 137 7.40 9.74 5.66
N THR A 138 6.88 9.24 6.77
CA THR A 138 7.72 8.83 7.91
C THR A 138 8.68 7.70 7.52
N GLU A 139 8.21 6.71 6.75
CA GLU A 139 9.06 5.64 6.24
C GLU A 139 10.11 6.16 5.24
N LEU A 140 9.71 7.00 4.28
CA LEU A 140 10.65 7.63 3.34
C LEU A 140 11.72 8.47 4.05
N GLN A 141 11.38 9.13 5.16
CA GLN A 141 12.34 9.88 5.97
C GLN A 141 13.38 8.95 6.63
N GLN A 142 12.96 7.78 7.12
CA GLN A 142 13.85 6.78 7.70
C GLN A 142 14.79 6.20 6.62
N GLU A 143 14.25 5.82 5.47
CA GLU A 143 15.03 5.32 4.34
C GLU A 143 16.01 6.36 3.80
N LEU A 144 15.61 7.63 3.76
CA LEU A 144 16.46 8.73 3.33
C LEU A 144 17.73 8.85 4.19
N VAL A 145 17.64 8.59 5.50
CA VAL A 145 18.81 8.60 6.39
C VAL A 145 19.81 7.52 5.96
N ILE A 146 19.31 6.31 5.70
CA ILE A 146 20.13 5.16 5.27
C ILE A 146 20.78 5.44 3.91
N LEU A 147 19.99 5.88 2.93
CA LEU A 147 20.49 6.17 1.58
C LEU A 147 21.53 7.30 1.56
N ARG A 148 21.40 8.30 2.44
CA ARG A 148 22.40 9.36 2.58
C ARG A 148 23.71 8.84 3.18
N ALA A 149 23.64 7.92 4.13
CA ALA A 149 24.84 7.26 4.67
C ALA A 149 25.52 6.41 3.59
N ASP A 150 24.76 5.60 2.85
CA ASP A 150 25.28 4.77 1.76
C ASP A 150 25.90 5.58 0.61
N ALA A 151 25.30 6.73 0.28
CA ALA A 151 25.83 7.66 -0.71
C ALA A 151 27.16 8.30 -0.27
N ALA A 152 27.37 8.46 1.03
CA ALA A 152 28.57 9.05 1.61
C ALA A 152 29.63 8.01 2.01
N ASP A 153 29.35 6.71 1.92
CA ASP A 153 30.27 5.65 2.32
C ASP A 153 31.53 5.63 1.43
N PRO A 154 32.71 6.02 1.94
CA PRO A 154 33.94 6.07 1.15
C PRO A 154 34.44 4.67 0.73
N LEU A 155 33.93 3.60 1.34
CA LEU A 155 34.29 2.21 1.01
C LEU A 155 33.39 1.62 -0.08
N ALA A 156 32.24 2.23 -0.36
CA ALA A 156 31.33 1.78 -1.40
C ALA A 156 31.88 2.11 -2.81
N PRO A 157 31.71 1.22 -3.80
CA PRO A 157 32.01 1.55 -5.19
C PRO A 157 31.16 2.72 -5.69
N LYS A 158 31.75 3.60 -6.51
CA LYS A 158 31.07 4.79 -7.03
C LYS A 158 29.68 4.53 -7.65
N PRO A 159 29.45 3.47 -8.46
CA PRO A 159 28.11 3.18 -8.97
C PRO A 159 27.05 2.91 -7.89
N ARG A 160 27.44 2.38 -6.72
CA ARG A 160 26.53 2.16 -5.59
C ARG A 160 26.22 3.48 -4.90
N GLN A 161 27.23 4.30 -4.63
CA GLN A 161 27.05 5.64 -4.07
C GLN A 161 26.14 6.50 -4.94
N ASP A 162 26.38 6.52 -6.26
CA ASP A 162 25.60 7.32 -7.22
C ASP A 162 24.13 6.86 -7.24
N ARG A 163 23.86 5.54 -7.13
CA ARG A 163 22.50 5.00 -7.03
C ARG A 163 21.82 5.44 -5.73
N ALA A 164 22.50 5.30 -4.59
CA ALA A 164 21.97 5.71 -3.30
C ALA A 164 21.66 7.21 -3.28
N ALA A 165 22.54 8.05 -3.84
CA ALA A 165 22.32 9.48 -3.99
C ALA A 165 21.10 9.80 -4.86
N ALA A 166 20.90 9.09 -5.97
CA ALA A 166 19.72 9.27 -6.83
C ALA A 166 18.43 8.88 -6.12
N GLN A 167 18.41 7.77 -5.37
CA GLN A 167 17.26 7.34 -4.57
C GLN A 167 16.96 8.34 -3.44
N ALA A 168 18.00 8.81 -2.73
CA ALA A 168 17.86 9.84 -1.70
C ALA A 168 17.25 11.14 -2.26
N ALA A 169 17.70 11.59 -3.43
CA ALA A 169 17.15 12.77 -4.09
C ALA A 169 15.66 12.57 -4.48
N GLN A 170 15.29 11.37 -4.91
CA GLN A 170 13.90 11.02 -5.21
C GLN A 170 13.01 11.06 -3.95
N HIS A 171 13.43 10.44 -2.85
CA HIS A 171 12.66 10.45 -1.60
C HIS A 171 12.51 11.87 -1.04
N LEU A 172 13.59 12.65 -1.06
CA LEU A 172 13.55 14.03 -0.61
C LEU A 172 12.51 14.85 -1.40
N ASN A 173 12.43 14.68 -2.72
CA ASN A 173 11.44 15.37 -3.55
C ASN A 173 10.00 15.02 -3.16
N ILE A 174 9.73 13.74 -2.87
CA ILE A 174 8.40 13.27 -2.44
C ILE A 174 8.03 13.89 -1.09
N ILE A 175 8.95 13.82 -0.11
CA ILE A 175 8.78 14.38 1.24
C ILE A 175 8.49 15.88 1.17
N GLU A 176 9.31 16.64 0.42
CA GLU A 176 9.13 18.09 0.27
C GLU A 176 7.80 18.46 -0.40
N ARG A 177 7.36 17.68 -1.39
CA ARG A 177 6.07 17.92 -2.06
C ARG A 177 4.90 17.68 -1.13
N HIS A 178 4.97 16.63 -0.31
CA HIS A 178 3.95 16.31 0.67
C HIS A 178 3.80 17.44 1.71
N HIS A 179 4.92 17.90 2.29
CA HIS A 179 4.89 19.00 3.26
C HIS A 179 4.52 20.36 2.68
N ARG A 180 4.67 20.60 1.38
CA ARG A 180 4.24 21.87 0.78
C ARG A 180 2.71 21.99 0.77
N ARG A 181 2.01 20.91 0.44
CA ARG A 181 0.54 20.90 0.37
C ARG A 181 -0.12 21.01 1.73
N THR A 182 0.43 20.38 2.78
CA THR A 182 -0.08 20.61 4.15
C THR A 182 -0.11 22.10 4.50
N THR A 183 0.98 22.83 4.20
CA THR A 183 1.06 24.27 4.53
C THR A 183 0.15 25.18 3.69
N GLU A 184 -0.34 24.69 2.55
CA GLU A 184 -1.30 25.40 1.70
C GLU A 184 -2.73 25.14 2.21
N ASP A 185 -3.06 23.87 2.51
CA ASP A 185 -4.37 23.47 3.06
C ASP A 185 -4.65 24.11 4.45
N GLU A 186 -3.63 24.26 5.31
CA GLU A 186 -3.76 24.93 6.62
C GLU A 186 -4.03 26.44 6.52
N LYS A 187 -3.62 27.10 5.44
CA LYS A 187 -3.80 28.56 5.27
C LYS A 187 -5.19 28.94 4.77
N ASP A 188 -5.94 27.99 4.21
CA ASP A 188 -7.28 28.20 3.66
C ASP A 188 -8.42 27.88 4.66
N THR A 189 -8.09 27.57 5.92
CA THR A 189 -9.09 27.38 6.98
C THR A 189 -9.36 28.73 7.71
N PRO A 190 -10.60 29.29 7.65
CA PRO A 190 -10.93 30.61 8.21
C PRO A 190 -11.00 30.67 9.74
#